data_AF-A0A2D9M8K3-F1
#
_entry.id   AF-A0A2D9M8K3-F1
#
_cell.length_a   1.000
_cell.length_b   1.000
_cell.length_c   1.000
_cell.angle_alpha   90.00
_cell.angle_beta   90.00
_cell.angle_gamma   90.00
#
_symmetry.space_group_name_H-M   'P 1'
#
loop_
_entity.id
_entity.type
_entity.pdbx_description
1 polymer ?
#
loop_
_entity_poly.entity_id
_entity_poly.type
_entity_poly.pdbx_seq_one_letter_code
_entity_poly.pdbx_strand_id
1 'polypeptide(L)'
;MTTILKSVPGQPEISIQYLDESLKFIGHNVSSIQVNDVEYGCTLMLDEFDSLKEITIRKPGAILSFNSFPKQTIRIRGPFEEIRIKDKNDFYAMHRFGSKPTLPIDSVWGAIITRDETVECDGTDALMIKTDEVGNLNLSHDWSHITIIGDSYLNHINVTGKRLIRSLNVHKGPALNSINIKRRVLSCSLNKCPFVNTIIGFGDRLSLHPKPRKKNSLSIGGFWHEVPEWYDLQVTLLKIPHFNAHLTAQEIVDCHDMGGVKIEAYSYEMRGGQVHFSEVLGVDIETAAEGIEIQEMIRLIEEKKEPAFGVLEAWCSSTLDWFDQYKVMRILASLISNGYNPKPILRLRNVISEMNTSMPKLIIGSVNDGLNRGGKWHPMFSGETKEWETPNNSVMPFGRVDLEIWLNTDLGVEFLGLDTNNASIRPRYAIRKHLGENGVIRNLLTATLSAANTVGRNGIAEQKLTNLAESLYTNPLINTDPFCCEFTVYHLSVARVATKPIINTLIEGIMGMAVAAWKKAALLVGVVDITNSSRARIALKRLASDKDFTVSESSKINAISIAGRRAFESGKAEKPDWPYLKSWEAKYRRN
;
A
#
# COMPACT_ATOMS: atom_id res chain seq x y z
N MET A 1 -8.54 -27.15 -37.89
CA MET A 1 -7.50 -26.92 -38.91
C MET A 1 -6.97 -25.50 -38.70
N THR A 2 -5.77 -25.17 -39.19
CA THR A 2 -5.23 -23.79 -39.09
C THR A 2 -4.99 -23.30 -40.50
N THR A 3 -5.70 -22.27 -40.91
CA THR A 3 -5.57 -21.68 -42.24
C THR A 3 -4.41 -20.69 -42.25
N ILE A 4 -3.54 -20.78 -43.26
CA ILE A 4 -2.34 -19.94 -43.39
C ILE A 4 -2.63 -18.82 -44.39
N LEU A 5 -2.57 -17.58 -43.92
CA LEU A 5 -2.64 -16.38 -44.74
C LEU A 5 -1.23 -15.83 -44.97
N LYS A 6 -0.79 -15.78 -46.23
CA LYS A 6 0.49 -15.18 -46.62
C LYS A 6 0.28 -13.83 -47.28
N SER A 7 1.08 -12.82 -46.91
CA SER A 7 1.04 -11.52 -47.58
C SER A 7 1.53 -11.62 -49.03
N VAL A 8 0.88 -10.90 -49.94
CA VAL A 8 1.36 -10.72 -51.33
C VAL A 8 2.25 -9.47 -51.39
N PRO A 9 3.40 -9.50 -52.12
CA PRO A 9 4.23 -8.31 -52.30
C PRO A 9 3.41 -7.11 -52.84
N GLY A 10 3.61 -5.93 -52.25
CA GLY A 10 2.93 -4.70 -52.66
C GLY A 10 1.53 -4.48 -52.06
N GLN A 11 1.06 -5.36 -51.16
CA GLN A 11 -0.16 -5.17 -50.38
C GLN A 11 0.18 -4.75 -48.94
N PRO A 12 0.25 -3.44 -48.64
CA PRO A 12 0.56 -2.96 -47.29
C PRO A 12 -0.60 -3.15 -46.31
N GLU A 13 -1.82 -3.41 -46.82
CA GLU A 13 -3.03 -3.57 -46.02
C GLU A 13 -3.69 -4.91 -46.33
N ILE A 14 -4.07 -5.64 -45.28
CA ILE A 14 -4.76 -6.92 -45.38
C ILE A 14 -6.16 -6.78 -44.80
N SER A 15 -7.18 -7.24 -45.54
CA SER A 15 -8.57 -7.27 -45.08
C SER A 15 -9.06 -8.71 -44.94
N ILE A 16 -9.40 -9.10 -43.72
CA ILE A 16 -10.02 -10.38 -43.35
C ILE A 16 -11.51 -10.11 -43.19
N GLN A 17 -12.31 -10.63 -44.11
CA GLN A 17 -13.77 -10.41 -44.09
C GLN A 17 -14.46 -11.14 -42.94
N TYR A 18 -14.06 -12.39 -42.69
CA TYR A 18 -14.61 -13.24 -41.63
C TYR A 18 -13.49 -14.06 -40.99
N LEU A 19 -13.41 -14.06 -39.65
CA LEU A 19 -12.52 -14.91 -38.86
C LEU A 19 -13.37 -16.00 -38.18
N ASP A 20 -13.69 -17.05 -38.93
CA ASP A 20 -14.43 -18.28 -38.51
C ASP A 20 -13.52 -19.34 -37.90
N GLU A 21 -12.23 -19.33 -38.24
CA GLU A 21 -11.27 -20.30 -37.72
C GLU A 21 -9.95 -19.65 -37.29
N SER A 22 -9.10 -20.44 -36.64
CA SER A 22 -7.77 -19.96 -36.24
C SER A 22 -6.91 -19.73 -37.48
N LEU A 23 -6.56 -18.47 -37.72
CA LEU A 23 -5.84 -18.03 -38.91
C LEU A 23 -4.41 -17.66 -38.55
N LYS A 24 -3.46 -18.24 -39.27
CA LYS A 24 -2.02 -18.00 -39.11
C LYS A 24 -1.53 -17.03 -40.18
N PHE A 25 -1.13 -15.84 -39.77
CA PHE A 25 -0.59 -14.81 -40.64
C PHE A 25 0.96 -14.88 -40.70
N ILE A 26 1.47 -14.86 -41.93
CA ILE A 26 2.90 -14.80 -42.26
C ILE A 26 3.08 -13.74 -43.35
N GLY A 27 3.77 -12.64 -43.06
CA GLY A 27 3.95 -11.61 -44.08
C GLY A 27 4.87 -10.45 -43.71
N HIS A 28 5.64 -10.01 -44.69
CA HIS A 28 6.57 -8.87 -44.60
C HIS A 28 6.00 -7.65 -45.34
N ASN A 29 6.39 -6.44 -44.91
CA ASN A 29 5.93 -5.17 -45.50
C ASN A 29 4.42 -4.89 -45.41
N VAL A 30 3.70 -5.58 -44.53
CA VAL A 30 2.30 -5.28 -44.21
C VAL A 30 2.27 -4.28 -43.06
N SER A 31 1.66 -3.11 -43.27
CA SER A 31 1.50 -2.07 -42.26
C SER A 31 0.23 -2.20 -41.44
N SER A 32 -0.85 -2.75 -42.00
CA SER A 32 -2.13 -2.87 -41.31
C SER A 32 -2.89 -4.16 -41.63
N ILE A 33 -3.63 -4.67 -40.64
CA ILE A 33 -4.56 -5.79 -40.79
C ILE A 33 -5.95 -5.33 -40.31
N GLN A 34 -6.98 -5.55 -41.10
CA GLN A 34 -8.36 -5.27 -40.75
C GLN A 34 -9.17 -6.57 -40.68
N VAL A 35 -9.90 -6.76 -39.58
CA VAL A 35 -10.81 -7.90 -39.35
C VAL A 35 -12.23 -7.36 -39.23
N ASN A 36 -13.08 -7.68 -40.21
CA ASN A 36 -14.43 -7.10 -40.31
C ASN A 36 -15.47 -7.86 -39.48
N ASP A 37 -15.33 -9.18 -39.38
CA ASP A 37 -16.24 -10.05 -38.63
C ASP A 37 -15.47 -11.19 -37.97
N VAL A 38 -15.94 -11.66 -36.82
CA VAL A 38 -15.22 -12.61 -35.97
C VAL A 38 -16.22 -13.57 -35.32
N GLU A 39 -15.99 -14.87 -35.50
CA GLU A 39 -16.61 -15.89 -34.66
C GLU A 39 -15.93 -15.90 -33.28
N TYR A 40 -16.74 -15.93 -32.22
CA TYR A 40 -16.25 -15.72 -30.86
C TYR A 40 -15.22 -16.78 -30.44
N GLY A 41 -14.05 -16.33 -29.98
CA GLY A 41 -12.94 -17.17 -29.55
C GLY A 41 -11.96 -17.52 -30.67
N CYS A 42 -12.20 -17.07 -31.90
CA CYS A 42 -11.29 -17.31 -33.02
C CYS A 42 -10.01 -16.48 -32.89
N THR A 43 -8.89 -17.11 -33.29
CA THR A 43 -7.55 -16.59 -33.04
C THR A 43 -6.86 -16.15 -34.33
N LEU A 44 -6.38 -14.91 -34.37
CA LEU A 44 -5.41 -14.45 -35.36
C LEU A 44 -3.99 -14.64 -34.79
N MET A 45 -3.27 -15.62 -35.33
CA MET A 45 -1.89 -15.94 -34.96
C MET A 45 -0.89 -15.22 -35.87
N LEU A 46 -0.13 -14.29 -35.31
CA LEU A 46 0.90 -13.51 -36.00
C LEU A 46 2.26 -14.19 -35.79
N ASP A 47 2.77 -14.83 -36.84
CA ASP A 47 3.99 -15.65 -36.76
C ASP A 47 5.24 -14.90 -37.22
N GLU A 48 5.20 -14.39 -38.45
CA GLU A 48 6.30 -13.63 -39.06
C GLU A 48 5.76 -12.29 -39.58
N PHE A 49 6.26 -11.19 -39.01
CA PHE A 49 5.93 -9.83 -39.40
C PHE A 49 7.07 -8.87 -39.00
N ASP A 50 7.27 -7.81 -39.78
CA ASP A 50 8.29 -6.78 -39.53
C ASP A 50 7.75 -5.36 -39.48
N SER A 51 6.75 -5.05 -40.31
CA SER A 51 6.29 -3.69 -40.59
C SER A 51 4.90 -3.38 -40.04
N LEU A 52 4.25 -4.34 -39.38
CA LEU A 52 2.87 -4.23 -38.88
C LEU A 52 2.75 -3.17 -37.79
N LYS A 53 1.99 -2.11 -38.05
CA LYS A 53 1.77 -0.99 -37.11
C LYS A 53 0.38 -1.00 -36.50
N GLU A 54 -0.62 -1.51 -37.23
CA GLU A 54 -2.02 -1.41 -36.82
C GLU A 54 -2.80 -2.70 -37.09
N ILE A 55 -3.66 -3.09 -36.15
CA ILE A 55 -4.66 -4.15 -36.32
C ILE A 55 -6.02 -3.57 -35.94
N THR A 56 -6.97 -3.57 -36.87
CA THR A 56 -8.32 -3.05 -36.65
C THR A 56 -9.32 -4.19 -36.58
N ILE A 57 -10.04 -4.31 -35.48
CA ILE A 57 -11.07 -5.33 -35.23
C ILE A 57 -12.42 -4.63 -35.16
N ARG A 58 -13.37 -4.99 -36.01
CA ARG A 58 -14.69 -4.31 -36.03
C ARG A 58 -15.71 -4.89 -35.05
N LYS A 59 -15.56 -6.15 -34.65
CA LYS A 59 -16.51 -6.87 -33.78
C LYS A 59 -15.80 -7.64 -32.65
N PRO A 60 -16.45 -7.77 -31.47
CA PRO A 60 -15.87 -8.49 -30.33
C PRO A 60 -15.72 -10.00 -30.62
N GLY A 61 -14.93 -10.70 -29.80
CA GLY A 61 -14.70 -12.14 -29.94
C GLY A 61 -13.30 -12.54 -30.41
N ALA A 62 -12.48 -11.60 -30.88
CA ALA A 62 -11.15 -11.90 -31.41
C ALA A 62 -10.11 -12.18 -30.31
N ILE A 63 -9.27 -13.19 -30.56
CA ILE A 63 -8.02 -13.43 -29.83
C ILE A 63 -6.84 -13.12 -30.75
N LEU A 64 -5.91 -12.29 -30.29
CA LEU A 64 -4.66 -12.00 -31.00
C LEU A 64 -3.52 -12.78 -30.36
N SER A 65 -2.75 -13.53 -31.14
CA SER A 65 -1.62 -14.32 -30.64
C SER A 65 -0.35 -14.00 -31.40
N PHE A 66 0.61 -13.38 -30.73
CA PHE A 66 1.92 -13.03 -31.26
C PHE A 66 2.93 -14.12 -30.88
N ASN A 67 3.58 -14.75 -31.87
CA ASN A 67 4.57 -15.79 -31.60
C ASN A 67 5.97 -15.25 -31.23
N SER A 68 6.15 -13.94 -31.33
CA SER A 68 7.29 -13.21 -30.75
C SER A 68 6.84 -11.83 -30.27
N PHE A 69 7.56 -11.25 -29.30
CA PHE A 69 7.26 -9.89 -28.86
C PHE A 69 7.65 -8.88 -29.96
N PRO A 70 6.71 -8.05 -30.46
CA PRO A 70 6.96 -7.10 -31.55
C PRO A 70 8.19 -6.22 -31.33
N LYS A 71 8.93 -5.92 -32.41
CA LYS A 71 10.08 -5.01 -32.36
C LYS A 71 9.63 -3.54 -32.37
N GLN A 72 8.55 -3.24 -33.08
CA GLN A 72 7.94 -1.92 -33.17
C GLN A 72 6.61 -1.88 -32.42
N THR A 73 6.11 -0.68 -32.16
CA THR A 73 4.80 -0.47 -31.54
C THR A 73 3.68 -0.92 -32.46
N ILE A 74 2.78 -1.75 -31.96
CA ILE A 74 1.57 -2.20 -32.65
C ILE A 74 0.36 -1.65 -31.91
N ARG A 75 -0.50 -0.96 -32.64
CA ARG A 75 -1.79 -0.47 -32.14
C ARG A 75 -2.90 -1.40 -32.59
N ILE A 76 -3.71 -1.84 -31.64
CA ILE A 76 -4.93 -2.59 -31.89
C ILE A 76 -6.09 -1.62 -31.69
N ARG A 77 -6.92 -1.44 -32.71
CA ARG A 77 -8.11 -0.60 -32.66
C ARG A 77 -9.34 -1.49 -32.72
N GLY A 78 -10.26 -1.30 -31.78
CA GLY A 78 -11.45 -2.13 -31.68
C GLY A 78 -11.46 -3.09 -30.49
N PRO A 79 -12.55 -3.85 -30.34
CA PRO A 79 -12.71 -4.75 -29.20
C PRO A 79 -11.89 -6.02 -29.39
N PHE A 80 -11.38 -6.58 -28.30
CA PHE A 80 -10.70 -7.86 -28.28
C PHE A 80 -11.04 -8.62 -27.00
N GLU A 81 -10.94 -9.95 -27.02
CA GLU A 81 -11.12 -10.78 -25.83
C GLU A 81 -9.79 -11.05 -25.11
N GLU A 82 -8.74 -11.34 -25.90
CA GLU A 82 -7.43 -11.66 -25.37
C GLU A 82 -6.30 -11.34 -26.36
N ILE A 83 -5.18 -10.86 -25.81
CA ILE A 83 -3.90 -10.69 -26.49
C ILE A 83 -2.89 -11.61 -25.82
N ARG A 84 -2.33 -12.56 -26.57
CA ARG A 84 -1.29 -13.49 -26.15
C ARG A 84 0.01 -13.13 -26.84
N ILE A 85 1.11 -13.07 -26.09
CA ILE A 85 2.44 -12.84 -26.65
C ILE A 85 3.40 -13.88 -26.10
N LYS A 86 4.05 -14.59 -27.01
CA LYS A 86 5.19 -15.45 -26.69
C LYS A 86 6.47 -14.63 -26.73
N ASP A 87 7.31 -14.79 -25.71
CA ASP A 87 8.64 -14.19 -25.66
C ASP A 87 9.64 -15.26 -25.22
N LYS A 88 10.41 -15.77 -26.19
CA LYS A 88 11.28 -16.93 -26.03
C LYS A 88 10.47 -18.15 -25.53
N ASN A 89 10.64 -18.53 -24.27
CA ASN A 89 9.98 -19.70 -23.66
C ASN A 89 8.81 -19.31 -22.73
N ASP A 90 8.56 -18.02 -22.51
CA ASP A 90 7.47 -17.56 -21.65
C ASP A 90 6.32 -17.03 -22.50
N PHE A 91 5.12 -17.09 -21.92
CA PHE A 91 3.89 -16.59 -22.51
C PHE A 91 3.28 -15.55 -21.59
N TYR A 92 2.84 -14.45 -22.19
CA TYR A 92 2.15 -13.37 -21.52
C TYR A 92 0.78 -13.22 -22.15
N ALA A 93 -0.21 -12.93 -21.31
CA ALA A 93 -1.56 -12.70 -21.76
C ALA A 93 -2.08 -11.43 -21.12
N MET A 94 -2.84 -10.69 -21.92
CA MET A 94 -3.74 -9.66 -21.46
C MET A 94 -5.13 -10.07 -21.90
N HIS A 95 -6.03 -10.20 -20.95
CA HIS A 95 -7.40 -10.63 -21.19
C HIS A 95 -8.36 -9.57 -20.68
N ARG A 96 -9.52 -9.48 -21.32
CA ARG A 96 -10.68 -8.77 -20.79
C ARG A 96 -11.22 -9.43 -19.52
N PHE A 97 -11.18 -10.77 -19.48
CA PHE A 97 -11.64 -11.59 -18.36
C PHE A 97 -10.47 -12.31 -17.72
N GLY A 98 -10.09 -11.88 -16.51
CA GLY A 98 -9.16 -12.68 -15.72
C GLY A 98 -9.84 -13.89 -15.11
N SER A 99 -9.04 -14.87 -14.71
CA SER A 99 -9.45 -15.92 -13.78
C SER A 99 -9.85 -15.38 -12.38
N LYS A 100 -10.03 -14.07 -12.23
CA LYS A 100 -10.40 -13.38 -11.00
C LYS A 100 -11.89 -12.96 -11.09
N PRO A 101 -12.80 -13.62 -10.37
CA PRO A 101 -14.26 -13.45 -10.49
C PRO A 101 -14.82 -12.09 -10.03
N THR A 102 -13.96 -11.11 -9.80
CA THR A 102 -14.32 -9.77 -9.28
C THR A 102 -14.04 -8.64 -10.27
N LEU A 103 -13.52 -8.93 -11.46
CA LEU A 103 -13.35 -7.91 -12.50
C LEU A 103 -14.69 -7.70 -13.22
N PRO A 104 -15.16 -6.45 -13.43
CA PRO A 104 -16.41 -6.21 -14.14
C PRO A 104 -16.32 -6.65 -15.61
N ILE A 105 -17.43 -7.17 -16.16
CA ILE A 105 -17.59 -7.69 -17.53
C ILE A 105 -17.66 -6.55 -18.57
N ASP A 106 -16.85 -5.50 -18.44
CA ASP A 106 -16.88 -4.39 -19.40
C ASP A 106 -15.98 -4.68 -20.60
N SER A 107 -16.36 -4.17 -21.77
CA SER A 107 -15.57 -4.26 -23.00
C SER A 107 -14.27 -3.46 -22.87
N VAL A 108 -13.15 -4.04 -23.30
CA VAL A 108 -11.88 -3.31 -23.47
C VAL A 108 -11.78 -2.86 -24.92
N TRP A 109 -11.59 -1.56 -25.14
CA TRP A 109 -11.44 -0.98 -26.47
C TRP A 109 -9.99 -0.67 -26.79
N GLY A 110 -9.42 -1.41 -27.74
CA GLY A 110 -8.08 -1.20 -28.25
C GLY A 110 -6.95 -1.49 -27.26
N ALA A 111 -5.76 -1.73 -27.81
CA ALA A 111 -4.57 -2.02 -27.02
C ALA A 111 -3.31 -1.54 -27.73
N ILE A 112 -2.26 -1.29 -26.96
CA ILE A 112 -0.93 -0.96 -27.45
C ILE A 112 0.04 -2.04 -27.02
N ILE A 113 0.82 -2.57 -27.96
CA ILE A 113 1.92 -3.50 -27.68
C ILE A 113 3.21 -2.80 -28.08
N THR A 114 4.12 -2.57 -27.12
CA THR A 114 5.27 -1.70 -27.37
C THR A 114 6.52 -2.11 -26.59
N ARG A 115 7.65 -1.57 -27.04
CA ARG A 115 8.91 -1.47 -26.26
C ARG A 115 9.27 -0.03 -25.93
N ASP A 116 8.57 0.92 -26.54
CA ASP A 116 8.74 2.34 -26.32
C ASP A 116 8.06 2.75 -25.00
N GLU A 117 8.86 3.30 -24.08
CA GLU A 117 8.42 3.78 -22.77
C GLU A 117 7.65 5.11 -22.84
N THR A 118 7.74 5.83 -23.96
CA THR A 118 7.09 7.14 -24.17
C THR A 118 5.77 7.05 -24.93
N VAL A 119 5.20 5.84 -25.05
CA VAL A 119 4.00 5.64 -25.87
C VAL A 119 2.79 6.37 -25.32
N GLU A 120 2.11 7.11 -26.20
CA GLU A 120 0.82 7.73 -25.88
C GLU A 120 -0.33 6.73 -25.95
N CYS A 121 -1.35 6.95 -25.13
CA CYS A 121 -2.52 6.07 -25.04
C CYS A 121 -3.38 6.02 -26.31
N ASP A 122 -3.45 7.11 -27.10
CA ASP A 122 -4.21 7.18 -28.38
C ASP A 122 -5.64 6.61 -28.29
N GLY A 123 -6.34 6.90 -27.19
CA GLY A 123 -7.72 6.44 -26.94
C GLY A 123 -7.89 4.93 -26.72
N THR A 124 -6.80 4.20 -26.46
CA THR A 124 -6.84 2.76 -26.17
C THR A 124 -6.96 2.46 -24.68
N ASP A 125 -7.62 1.36 -24.33
CA ASP A 125 -7.86 1.00 -22.94
C ASP A 125 -6.73 0.17 -22.31
N ALA A 126 -5.83 -0.38 -23.13
CA ALA A 126 -4.89 -1.41 -22.73
C ALA A 126 -3.46 -1.15 -23.20
N LEU A 127 -2.48 -1.50 -22.37
CA LEU A 127 -1.04 -1.39 -22.65
C LEU A 127 -0.30 -2.67 -22.27
N MET A 128 0.35 -3.31 -23.24
CA MET A 128 1.38 -4.32 -23.00
C MET A 128 2.75 -3.77 -23.40
N ILE A 129 3.61 -3.56 -22.40
CA ILE A 129 4.96 -3.01 -22.60
C ILE A 129 6.02 -4.01 -22.18
N LYS A 130 7.08 -4.13 -22.99
CA LYS A 130 8.31 -4.82 -22.61
C LYS A 130 9.44 -3.82 -22.50
N THR A 131 10.06 -3.73 -21.32
CA THR A 131 11.18 -2.79 -21.11
C THR A 131 12.44 -3.27 -21.81
N ASP A 132 13.29 -2.32 -22.19
CA ASP A 132 14.58 -2.56 -22.83
C ASP A 132 15.61 -1.56 -22.29
N GLU A 133 16.41 -2.00 -21.32
CA GLU A 133 17.41 -1.24 -20.57
C GLU A 133 16.86 -0.02 -19.80
N VAL A 134 15.58 -0.08 -19.43
CA VAL A 134 14.88 1.01 -18.72
C VAL A 134 14.98 0.81 -17.21
N GLY A 135 15.60 1.75 -16.51
CA GLY A 135 15.68 1.75 -15.05
C GLY A 135 14.37 2.12 -14.35
N ASN A 136 13.69 3.14 -14.87
CA ASN A 136 12.51 3.76 -14.26
C ASN A 136 11.40 3.88 -15.29
N LEU A 137 10.35 3.08 -15.15
CA LEU A 137 9.19 3.13 -16.04
C LEU A 137 8.11 4.05 -15.45
N ASN A 138 7.76 5.12 -16.16
CA ASN A 138 6.70 6.05 -15.76
C ASN A 138 5.51 5.92 -16.71
N LEU A 139 4.35 5.56 -16.18
CA LEU A 139 3.10 5.40 -16.94
C LEU A 139 2.08 6.43 -16.43
N SER A 140 1.82 7.48 -17.21
CA SER A 140 0.91 8.57 -16.82
C SER A 140 -0.43 8.57 -17.53
N HIS A 141 -0.60 7.77 -18.59
CA HIS A 141 -1.84 7.76 -19.35
C HIS A 141 -2.91 6.85 -18.74
N ASP A 142 -4.17 7.11 -19.09
CA ASP A 142 -5.37 6.48 -18.52
C ASP A 142 -5.70 5.08 -19.09
N TRP A 143 -4.72 4.18 -19.09
CA TRP A 143 -4.96 2.76 -19.39
C TRP A 143 -5.68 2.07 -18.23
N SER A 144 -6.60 1.16 -18.56
CA SER A 144 -7.36 0.33 -17.62
C SER A 144 -6.74 -1.06 -17.41
N HIS A 145 -6.01 -1.57 -18.41
CA HIS A 145 -5.31 -2.85 -18.35
C HIS A 145 -3.85 -2.64 -18.71
N ILE A 146 -2.94 -2.95 -17.80
CA ILE A 146 -1.51 -2.71 -17.97
C ILE A 146 -0.77 -4.01 -17.70
N THR A 147 0.01 -4.47 -18.68
CA THR A 147 0.91 -5.61 -18.57
C THR A 147 2.33 -5.13 -18.85
N ILE A 148 3.20 -5.21 -17.85
CA ILE A 148 4.61 -4.83 -17.93
C ILE A 148 5.45 -6.11 -17.92
N ILE A 149 6.31 -6.27 -18.92
CA ILE A 149 7.32 -7.33 -18.97
C ILE A 149 8.67 -6.65 -18.72
N GLY A 150 9.16 -6.79 -17.50
CA GLY A 150 10.44 -6.22 -17.08
C GLY A 150 11.64 -6.97 -17.67
N ASP A 151 12.78 -6.30 -17.60
CA ASP A 151 14.10 -6.83 -17.90
C ASP A 151 15.01 -6.74 -16.66
N SER A 152 16.31 -6.97 -16.84
CA SER A 152 17.30 -6.89 -15.77
C SER A 152 17.59 -5.49 -15.25
N TYR A 153 17.07 -4.45 -15.90
CA TYR A 153 17.38 -3.06 -15.58
C TYR A 153 16.20 -2.35 -14.90
N LEU A 154 14.97 -2.84 -15.08
CA LEU A 154 13.78 -2.26 -14.46
C LEU A 154 13.82 -2.33 -12.93
N ASN A 155 14.06 -1.17 -12.32
CA ASN A 155 14.19 -0.99 -10.87
C ASN A 155 12.93 -0.38 -10.26
N HIS A 156 12.30 0.56 -10.94
CA HIS A 156 11.17 1.33 -10.41
C HIS A 156 10.04 1.46 -11.44
N ILE A 157 8.80 1.34 -10.98
CA ILE A 157 7.59 1.58 -11.77
C ILE A 157 6.76 2.65 -11.07
N ASN A 158 6.41 3.72 -11.76
CA ASN A 158 5.48 4.74 -11.30
C ASN A 158 4.27 4.79 -12.22
N VAL A 159 3.08 4.68 -11.65
CA VAL A 159 1.81 4.77 -12.40
C VAL A 159 1.00 5.93 -11.85
N THR A 160 0.63 6.87 -12.74
CA THR A 160 -0.12 8.10 -12.44
C THR A 160 -1.27 8.26 -13.44
N GLY A 161 -2.15 9.24 -13.20
CA GLY A 161 -3.39 9.47 -13.96
C GLY A 161 -4.62 9.37 -13.06
N LYS A 162 -5.81 9.27 -13.66
CA LYS A 162 -7.09 9.37 -12.94
C LYS A 162 -8.00 8.17 -13.15
N ARG A 163 -7.93 7.50 -14.29
CA ARG A 163 -8.83 6.38 -14.59
C ARG A 163 -8.52 5.18 -13.71
N LEU A 164 -9.54 4.42 -13.32
CA LEU A 164 -9.36 3.15 -12.60
C LEU A 164 -8.53 2.15 -13.42
N ILE A 165 -7.52 1.56 -12.79
CA ILE A 165 -6.78 0.42 -13.33
C ILE A 165 -7.51 -0.86 -12.89
N ARG A 166 -8.02 -1.63 -13.83
CA ARG A 166 -8.68 -2.92 -13.53
C ARG A 166 -7.66 -4.01 -13.26
N SER A 167 -6.61 -4.06 -14.08
CA SER A 167 -5.57 -5.06 -13.98
C SER A 167 -4.21 -4.45 -14.24
N LEU A 168 -3.30 -4.57 -13.27
CA LEU A 168 -1.88 -4.25 -13.41
C LEU A 168 -1.07 -5.53 -13.17
N ASN A 169 -0.44 -6.05 -14.22
CA ASN A 169 0.38 -7.24 -14.14
C ASN A 169 1.82 -6.90 -14.48
N VAL A 170 2.75 -7.20 -13.59
CA VAL A 170 4.19 -7.07 -13.83
C VAL A 170 4.79 -8.45 -13.87
N HIS A 171 5.49 -8.77 -14.95
CA HIS A 171 6.16 -10.05 -15.16
C HIS A 171 7.66 -9.84 -15.30
N LYS A 172 8.44 -10.77 -14.74
CA LYS A 172 9.91 -10.83 -14.89
C LYS A 172 10.60 -9.48 -14.58
N GLY A 173 10.38 -8.95 -13.38
CA GLY A 173 11.20 -7.84 -12.86
C GLY A 173 12.30 -8.35 -11.92
N PRO A 174 13.39 -8.98 -12.40
CA PRO A 174 14.46 -9.50 -11.56
C PRO A 174 15.28 -8.42 -10.85
N ALA A 175 15.19 -7.15 -11.24
CA ALA A 175 15.81 -6.03 -10.53
C ALA A 175 14.77 -5.11 -9.86
N LEU A 176 13.47 -5.37 -10.07
CA LEU A 176 12.39 -4.51 -9.59
C LEU A 176 12.44 -4.39 -8.07
N ASN A 177 12.60 -3.15 -7.62
CA ASN A 177 12.78 -2.77 -6.24
C ASN A 177 11.52 -2.11 -5.69
N SER A 178 10.91 -1.17 -6.44
CA SER A 178 9.69 -0.49 -6.00
C SER A 178 8.64 -0.32 -7.11
N ILE A 179 7.38 -0.29 -6.67
CA ILE A 179 6.22 0.09 -7.49
C ILE A 179 5.38 1.11 -6.74
N ASN A 180 5.05 2.22 -7.40
CA ASN A 180 4.23 3.28 -6.85
C ASN A 180 3.04 3.54 -7.78
N ILE A 181 1.84 3.29 -7.29
CA ILE A 181 0.59 3.40 -8.03
C ILE A 181 -0.21 4.56 -7.41
N LYS A 182 -0.07 5.76 -7.96
CA LYS A 182 -0.84 6.95 -7.56
C LYS A 182 -2.21 6.99 -8.22
N ARG A 183 -2.85 5.82 -8.27
CA ARG A 183 -4.14 5.53 -8.92
C ARG A 183 -4.81 4.37 -8.22
N ARG A 184 -6.11 4.25 -8.43
CA ARG A 184 -6.89 3.11 -7.98
C ARG A 184 -6.63 1.89 -8.86
N VAL A 185 -6.43 0.73 -8.24
CA VAL A 185 -6.16 -0.54 -8.92
C VAL A 185 -7.00 -1.68 -8.34
N LEU A 186 -7.90 -2.28 -9.12
CA LEU A 186 -8.68 -3.44 -8.63
C LEU A 186 -7.76 -4.65 -8.36
N SER A 187 -6.84 -4.94 -9.28
CA SER A 187 -5.89 -6.02 -9.06
C SER A 187 -4.50 -5.69 -9.55
N CYS A 188 -3.52 -5.84 -8.65
CA CYS A 188 -2.10 -5.75 -8.95
C CYS A 188 -1.45 -7.12 -8.73
N SER A 189 -0.71 -7.62 -9.73
CA SER A 189 0.02 -8.89 -9.66
C SER A 189 1.47 -8.72 -10.04
N LEU A 190 2.38 -9.13 -9.15
CA LEU A 190 3.82 -9.15 -9.42
C LEU A 190 4.29 -10.59 -9.57
N ASN A 191 4.72 -10.96 -10.77
CA ASN A 191 5.15 -12.29 -11.15
C ASN A 191 6.66 -12.34 -11.43
N LYS A 192 7.38 -13.24 -10.76
CA LYS A 192 8.85 -13.38 -10.86
C LYS A 192 9.59 -12.06 -10.56
N CYS A 193 9.19 -11.36 -9.49
CA CYS A 193 9.80 -10.11 -9.02
C CYS A 193 10.48 -10.30 -7.64
N PRO A 194 11.64 -10.97 -7.55
CA PRO A 194 12.19 -11.48 -6.29
C PRO A 194 12.76 -10.41 -5.33
N PHE A 195 13.10 -9.22 -5.81
CA PHE A 195 13.76 -8.18 -5.01
C PHE A 195 12.87 -6.99 -4.65
N VAL A 196 11.58 -7.04 -4.99
CA VAL A 196 10.63 -5.99 -4.63
C VAL A 196 10.64 -5.81 -3.11
N ASN A 197 10.79 -4.57 -2.67
CA ASN A 197 10.82 -4.21 -1.27
C ASN A 197 9.86 -3.08 -0.91
N THR A 198 9.25 -2.40 -1.90
CA THR A 198 8.30 -1.30 -1.64
C THR A 198 7.16 -1.35 -2.66
N ILE A 199 5.92 -1.38 -2.17
CA ILE A 199 4.70 -1.36 -2.98
C ILE A 199 3.77 -0.30 -2.37
N ILE A 200 3.40 0.71 -3.15
CA ILE A 200 2.46 1.76 -2.74
C ILE A 200 1.30 1.77 -3.72
N GLY A 201 0.07 1.80 -3.22
CA GLY A 201 -1.11 1.97 -4.07
C GLY A 201 -2.45 1.87 -3.35
N PHE A 202 -3.52 2.11 -4.08
CA PHE A 202 -4.90 1.97 -3.60
C PHE A 202 -5.56 0.83 -4.36
N GLY A 203 -5.76 -0.33 -3.73
CA GLY A 203 -6.29 -1.46 -4.44
C GLY A 203 -7.13 -2.45 -3.67
N ASP A 204 -7.85 -3.27 -4.43
CA ASP A 204 -8.62 -4.37 -3.88
C ASP A 204 -7.69 -5.56 -3.60
N ARG A 205 -6.93 -6.02 -4.60
CA ARG A 205 -6.09 -7.21 -4.47
C ARG A 205 -4.65 -7.01 -4.89
N LEU A 206 -3.73 -7.34 -4.01
CA LEU A 206 -2.30 -7.44 -4.28
C LEU A 206 -1.82 -8.90 -4.23
N SER A 207 -1.28 -9.41 -5.34
CA SER A 207 -0.70 -10.76 -5.38
C SER A 207 0.77 -10.74 -5.81
N LEU A 208 1.57 -11.58 -5.16
CA LEU A 208 3.02 -11.70 -5.40
C LEU A 208 3.40 -13.18 -5.54
N HIS A 209 3.88 -13.57 -6.72
CA HIS A 209 4.23 -14.95 -7.02
C HIS A 209 5.54 -15.07 -7.84
N PRO A 210 6.54 -15.83 -7.37
CA PRO A 210 6.66 -16.43 -6.05
C PRO A 210 6.85 -15.37 -4.95
N LYS A 211 6.90 -15.82 -3.69
CA LYS A 211 7.21 -14.94 -2.55
C LYS A 211 8.54 -14.22 -2.77
N PRO A 212 8.65 -12.90 -2.49
CA PRO A 212 9.91 -12.17 -2.61
C PRO A 212 11.01 -12.75 -1.71
N ARG A 213 12.26 -12.64 -2.14
CA ARG A 213 13.42 -13.11 -1.36
C ARG A 213 13.52 -12.40 -0.02
N LYS A 214 13.20 -11.11 0.00
CA LYS A 214 13.22 -10.25 1.19
C LYS A 214 11.81 -9.99 1.75
N LYS A 215 10.96 -11.02 1.84
CA LYS A 215 9.57 -10.89 2.35
C LYS A 215 9.45 -10.13 3.67
N ASN A 216 10.45 -10.27 4.55
CA ASN A 216 10.46 -9.67 5.88
C ASN A 216 10.79 -8.18 5.88
N SER A 217 11.27 -7.63 4.76
CA SER A 217 11.57 -6.20 4.59
C SER A 217 10.75 -5.57 3.47
N LEU A 218 9.74 -6.29 2.96
CA LEU A 218 8.82 -5.75 1.98
C LEU A 218 7.89 -4.78 2.68
N SER A 219 7.88 -3.53 2.22
CA SER A 219 6.95 -2.51 2.64
C SER A 219 5.76 -2.46 1.68
N ILE A 220 4.55 -2.55 2.22
CA ILE A 220 3.30 -2.35 1.49
C ILE A 220 2.57 -1.19 2.15
N GLY A 221 2.22 -0.17 1.37
CA GLY A 221 1.53 1.04 1.83
C GLY A 221 0.47 1.52 0.85
N GLY A 222 -0.15 2.65 1.18
CA GLY A 222 -1.43 3.07 0.61
C GLY A 222 -2.60 2.32 1.26
N PHE A 223 -3.61 1.94 0.49
CA PHE A 223 -4.81 1.25 0.98
C PHE A 223 -5.02 -0.05 0.20
N TRP A 224 -5.04 -1.20 0.87
CA TRP A 224 -5.26 -2.50 0.25
C TRP A 224 -6.30 -3.29 1.03
N HIS A 225 -7.37 -3.73 0.35
CA HIS A 225 -8.35 -4.65 0.94
C HIS A 225 -7.74 -6.04 1.20
N GLU A 226 -6.91 -6.52 0.28
CA GLU A 226 -6.24 -7.83 0.36
C GLU A 226 -4.78 -7.75 -0.09
N VAL A 227 -3.88 -8.21 0.77
CA VAL A 227 -2.46 -8.46 0.51
C VAL A 227 -2.16 -9.95 0.70
N PRO A 228 -1.02 -10.48 0.22
CA PRO A 228 -0.75 -11.92 0.29
C PRO A 228 -0.77 -12.46 1.73
N GLU A 229 -1.39 -13.63 1.95
CA GLU A 229 -1.56 -14.25 3.29
C GLU A 229 -0.27 -14.44 4.09
N TRP A 230 0.87 -14.55 3.41
CA TRP A 230 2.17 -14.70 4.07
C TRP A 230 2.73 -13.38 4.63
N TYR A 231 2.08 -12.26 4.33
CA TYR A 231 2.43 -10.93 4.80
C TYR A 231 1.78 -10.67 6.17
N ASP A 232 2.53 -10.94 7.24
CA ASP A 232 2.07 -10.74 8.61
C ASP A 232 2.11 -9.26 8.99
N LEU A 233 1.03 -8.52 8.75
CA LEU A 233 0.96 -7.08 9.05
C LEU A 233 1.41 -6.74 10.48
N GLN A 234 1.11 -7.59 11.47
CA GLN A 234 1.39 -7.31 12.88
C GLN A 234 2.89 -7.27 13.18
N VAL A 235 3.66 -8.20 12.61
CA VAL A 235 5.12 -8.24 12.76
C VAL A 235 5.79 -7.28 11.79
N THR A 236 5.18 -7.05 10.62
CA THR A 236 5.83 -6.30 9.54
C THR A 236 5.68 -4.78 9.77
N LEU A 237 4.54 -4.26 10.24
CA LEU A 237 4.39 -2.84 10.65
C LEU A 237 5.40 -2.38 11.70
N LEU A 238 5.94 -3.31 12.48
CA LEU A 238 6.93 -3.03 13.51
C LEU A 238 8.36 -2.86 12.96
N LYS A 239 8.57 -3.00 11.64
CA LYS A 239 9.90 -2.95 11.04
C LYS A 239 10.15 -1.65 10.30
N ILE A 240 11.36 -1.13 10.42
CA ILE A 240 11.82 0.14 9.84
C ILE A 240 11.59 0.23 8.33
N PRO A 241 11.85 -0.82 7.51
CA PRO A 241 11.59 -0.74 6.07
C PRO A 241 10.14 -0.40 5.72
N HIS A 242 9.17 -0.63 6.61
CA HIS A 242 7.76 -0.33 6.35
C HIS A 242 7.49 1.16 6.17
N PHE A 243 8.30 2.00 6.79
CA PHE A 243 8.12 3.44 6.69
C PHE A 243 8.35 3.96 5.26
N ASN A 244 9.04 3.20 4.40
CA ASN A 244 9.27 3.56 3.00
C ASN A 244 7.97 3.63 2.16
N ALA A 245 6.87 3.04 2.63
CA ALA A 245 5.58 3.07 1.94
C ALA A 245 4.52 3.91 2.67
N HIS A 246 4.90 4.60 3.74
CA HIS A 246 3.97 5.44 4.50
C HIS A 246 3.79 6.81 3.85
N LEU A 247 2.63 7.42 4.12
CA LEU A 247 2.29 8.75 3.62
C LEU A 247 3.29 9.80 4.09
N THR A 248 3.82 10.54 3.13
CA THR A 248 4.63 11.74 3.37
C THR A 248 3.76 12.88 3.88
N ALA A 249 4.37 13.89 4.52
CA ALA A 249 3.63 15.07 4.95
C ALA A 249 2.96 15.81 3.77
N GLN A 250 3.66 15.88 2.63
CA GLN A 250 3.15 16.54 1.44
C GLN A 250 1.92 15.83 0.85
N GLU A 251 1.95 14.49 0.75
CA GLU A 251 0.79 13.70 0.31
C GLU A 251 -0.43 13.88 1.23
N ILE A 252 -0.22 14.19 2.51
CA ILE A 252 -1.32 14.46 3.44
C ILE A 252 -1.91 15.84 3.22
N VAL A 253 -1.06 16.82 2.88
CA VAL A 253 -1.47 18.19 2.60
C VAL A 253 -2.23 18.29 1.28
N ASP A 254 -1.74 17.69 0.19
CA ASP A 254 -2.29 17.89 -1.15
C ASP A 254 -3.09 16.70 -1.71
N CYS A 255 -3.02 15.53 -1.06
CA CYS A 255 -3.63 14.28 -1.53
C CYS A 255 -3.25 13.88 -2.97
N HIS A 256 -2.10 14.29 -3.49
CA HIS A 256 -1.71 14.04 -4.89
C HIS A 256 -1.46 12.56 -5.23
N ASP A 257 -1.28 11.70 -4.23
CA ASP A 257 -1.20 10.24 -4.34
C ASP A 257 -2.56 9.62 -4.72
N MET A 258 -3.68 10.29 -4.41
CA MET A 258 -5.04 9.79 -4.59
C MET A 258 -5.60 10.07 -6.00
N GLY A 259 -4.80 9.82 -7.04
CA GLY A 259 -5.17 10.11 -8.43
C GLY A 259 -6.51 9.49 -8.85
N GLY A 260 -7.47 10.36 -9.19
CA GLY A 260 -8.81 10.00 -9.64
C GLY A 260 -9.70 9.34 -8.59
N VAL A 261 -9.37 9.41 -7.29
CA VAL A 261 -10.27 9.01 -6.20
C VAL A 261 -11.34 10.07 -6.03
N LYS A 262 -12.62 9.66 -5.92
CA LYS A 262 -13.76 10.58 -5.88
C LYS A 262 -14.68 10.34 -4.67
N ILE A 263 -15.42 11.39 -4.30
CA ILE A 263 -16.61 11.32 -3.45
C ILE A 263 -17.83 11.29 -4.38
N GLU A 264 -18.54 10.16 -4.40
CA GLU A 264 -19.77 9.98 -5.17
C GLU A 264 -20.99 10.09 -4.26
N ALA A 265 -21.97 10.90 -4.66
CA ALA A 265 -23.23 11.01 -3.94
C ALA A 265 -24.07 9.72 -4.11
N TYR A 266 -24.44 9.08 -2.99
CA TYR A 266 -25.23 7.82 -3.01
C TYR A 266 -26.71 8.00 -3.38
N SER A 267 -27.18 9.24 -3.48
CA SER A 267 -28.59 9.55 -3.74
C SER A 267 -28.73 10.81 -4.58
N TYR A 268 -29.88 10.98 -5.22
CA TYR A 268 -30.15 12.13 -6.07
C TYR A 268 -30.55 13.37 -5.25
N GLU A 269 -31.70 13.31 -4.55
CA GLU A 269 -32.32 14.48 -3.89
C GLU A 269 -32.04 14.63 -2.38
N MET A 270 -31.53 13.61 -1.69
CA MET A 270 -31.35 13.71 -0.23
C MET A 270 -30.21 14.66 0.14
N ARG A 271 -30.15 15.08 1.42
CA ARG A 271 -29.01 15.84 1.94
C ARG A 271 -27.75 14.99 1.82
N GLY A 272 -26.72 15.54 1.15
CA GLY A 272 -25.52 14.77 0.76
C GLY A 272 -25.68 14.01 -0.56
N GLY A 273 -26.79 14.22 -1.27
CA GLY A 273 -27.07 13.71 -2.61
C GLY A 273 -26.58 14.65 -3.73
N GLN A 274 -26.77 14.23 -4.98
CA GLN A 274 -26.30 14.91 -6.19
C GLN A 274 -26.83 16.35 -6.31
N VAL A 275 -28.11 16.57 -6.00
CA VAL A 275 -28.72 17.92 -6.01
C VAL A 275 -28.04 18.82 -4.98
N HIS A 276 -27.85 18.33 -3.75
CA HIS A 276 -27.17 19.09 -2.69
C HIS A 276 -25.71 19.40 -3.04
N PHE A 277 -25.01 18.44 -3.66
CA PHE A 277 -23.65 18.65 -4.18
C PHE A 277 -23.66 19.76 -5.24
N SER A 278 -24.54 19.66 -6.24
CA SER A 278 -24.63 20.63 -7.33
C SER A 278 -24.93 22.04 -6.82
N GLU A 279 -25.95 22.20 -5.98
CA GLU A 279 -26.38 23.51 -5.46
C GLU A 279 -25.33 24.19 -4.58
N VAL A 280 -24.75 23.46 -3.62
CA VAL A 280 -23.84 24.06 -2.63
C VAL A 280 -22.41 24.15 -3.17
N LEU A 281 -21.94 23.11 -3.86
CA LEU A 281 -20.59 23.08 -4.44
C LEU A 281 -20.51 23.81 -5.78
N GLY A 282 -21.64 24.14 -6.41
CA GLY A 282 -21.69 24.91 -7.65
C GLY A 282 -21.11 24.14 -8.84
N VAL A 283 -21.23 22.82 -8.81
CA VAL A 283 -20.88 21.91 -9.90
C VAL A 283 -22.14 21.50 -10.65
N ASP A 284 -22.03 21.15 -11.92
CA ASP A 284 -23.16 20.60 -12.66
C ASP A 284 -23.59 19.23 -12.09
N ILE A 285 -24.84 18.85 -12.39
CA ILE A 285 -25.43 17.64 -11.83
C ILE A 285 -24.74 16.38 -12.37
N GLU A 286 -24.24 16.42 -13.60
CA GLU A 286 -23.47 15.35 -14.21
C GLU A 286 -22.15 15.12 -13.45
N THR A 287 -21.42 16.18 -13.12
CA THR A 287 -20.21 16.14 -12.29
C THR A 287 -20.50 15.64 -10.88
N ALA A 288 -21.62 16.08 -10.27
CA ALA A 288 -22.06 15.58 -8.97
C ALA A 288 -22.41 14.07 -9.02
N ALA A 289 -22.96 13.60 -10.14
CA ALA A 289 -23.29 12.19 -10.37
C ALA A 289 -22.05 11.33 -10.64
N GLU A 290 -21.07 11.84 -11.38
CA GLU A 290 -19.79 11.19 -11.64
C GLU A 290 -18.83 11.19 -10.43
N GLY A 291 -19.12 12.02 -9.44
CA GLY A 291 -18.30 12.21 -8.25
C GLY A 291 -17.19 13.24 -8.39
N ILE A 292 -16.88 13.88 -7.27
CA ILE A 292 -15.90 14.96 -7.15
C ILE A 292 -14.57 14.40 -6.66
N GLU A 293 -13.49 14.71 -7.36
CA GLU A 293 -12.14 14.28 -6.95
C GLU A 293 -11.76 14.84 -5.57
N ILE A 294 -11.01 14.08 -4.78
CA ILE A 294 -10.64 14.47 -3.40
C ILE A 294 -9.99 15.85 -3.34
N GLN A 295 -9.04 16.13 -4.25
CA GLN A 295 -8.33 17.42 -4.30
C GLN A 295 -9.29 18.57 -4.62
N GLU A 296 -10.24 18.33 -5.52
CA GLU A 296 -11.25 19.32 -5.90
C GLU A 296 -12.25 19.56 -4.76
N MET A 297 -12.67 18.50 -4.06
CA MET A 297 -13.51 18.62 -2.87
C MET A 297 -12.83 19.45 -1.78
N ILE A 298 -11.54 19.23 -1.53
CA ILE A 298 -10.74 20.03 -0.58
C ILE A 298 -10.76 21.51 -1.00
N ARG A 299 -10.45 21.80 -2.27
CA ARG A 299 -10.47 23.16 -2.82
C ARG A 299 -11.83 23.84 -2.64
N LEU A 300 -12.92 23.15 -2.97
CA LEU A 300 -14.29 23.67 -2.84
C LEU A 300 -14.67 23.95 -1.39
N ILE A 301 -14.24 23.11 -0.44
CA ILE A 301 -14.42 23.34 1.00
C ILE A 301 -13.60 24.55 1.47
N GLU A 302 -12.36 24.68 1.01
CA GLU A 302 -11.50 25.83 1.36
C GLU A 302 -12.04 27.15 0.80
N GLU A 303 -12.61 27.14 -0.40
CA GLU A 303 -13.20 28.32 -1.04
C GLU A 303 -14.55 28.71 -0.42
N LYS A 304 -15.45 27.74 -0.25
CA LYS A 304 -16.84 28.00 0.19
C LYS A 304 -17.06 27.86 1.69
N LYS A 305 -16.08 27.34 2.44
CA LYS A 305 -16.09 27.18 3.91
C LYS A 305 -17.25 26.28 4.41
N GLU A 306 -17.90 26.68 5.50
CA GLU A 306 -18.89 25.88 6.24
C GLU A 306 -20.02 25.28 5.38
N PRO A 307 -20.62 26.00 4.39
CA PRO A 307 -21.59 25.38 3.47
C PRO A 307 -21.07 24.12 2.78
N ALA A 308 -19.88 24.18 2.16
CA ALA A 308 -19.30 23.04 1.46
C ALA A 308 -18.84 21.94 2.43
N PHE A 309 -18.32 22.31 3.62
CA PHE A 309 -18.04 21.33 4.67
C PHE A 309 -19.32 20.60 5.12
N GLY A 310 -20.44 21.30 5.20
CA GLY A 310 -21.75 20.73 5.53
C GLY A 310 -22.26 19.73 4.49
N VAL A 311 -21.80 19.81 3.22
CA VAL A 311 -22.05 18.78 2.20
C VAL A 311 -21.32 17.49 2.55
N LEU A 312 -20.04 17.59 2.93
CA LEU A 312 -19.25 16.44 3.37
C LEU A 312 -19.85 15.80 4.63
N GLU A 313 -20.24 16.59 5.64
CA GLU A 313 -20.91 16.08 6.85
C GLU A 313 -22.22 15.33 6.53
N ALA A 314 -23.02 15.88 5.61
CA ALA A 314 -24.24 15.24 5.18
C ALA A 314 -23.97 13.93 4.43
N TRP A 315 -22.96 13.91 3.56
CA TRP A 315 -22.53 12.69 2.88
C TRP A 315 -22.06 11.62 3.88
N CYS A 316 -21.32 11.99 4.92
CA CYS A 316 -20.92 11.07 5.99
C CYS A 316 -22.08 10.58 6.87
N SER A 317 -23.29 11.11 6.72
CA SER A 317 -24.45 10.60 7.45
C SER A 317 -24.96 9.26 6.89
N SER A 318 -24.50 8.84 5.71
CA SER A 318 -24.75 7.49 5.18
C SER A 318 -23.79 6.45 5.75
N THR A 319 -24.13 5.18 5.56
CA THR A 319 -23.25 4.04 5.88
C THR A 319 -22.04 4.02 4.93
N LEU A 320 -20.89 4.54 5.38
CA LEU A 320 -19.66 4.62 4.60
C LEU A 320 -18.86 3.31 4.65
N ASP A 321 -18.35 2.83 3.52
CA ASP A 321 -17.36 1.74 3.53
C ASP A 321 -15.99 2.20 4.07
N TRP A 322 -15.05 1.28 4.24
CA TRP A 322 -13.72 1.61 4.79
C TRP A 322 -12.91 2.53 3.88
N PHE A 323 -13.02 2.39 2.56
CA PHE A 323 -12.28 3.26 1.65
C PHE A 323 -12.87 4.67 1.65
N ASP A 324 -14.19 4.80 1.73
CA ASP A 324 -14.92 6.06 1.88
C ASP A 324 -14.62 6.74 3.21
N GLN A 325 -14.55 5.99 4.31
CA GLN A 325 -14.07 6.52 5.60
C GLN A 325 -12.62 7.01 5.50
N TYR A 326 -11.76 6.29 4.77
CA TYR A 326 -10.38 6.71 4.52
C TYR A 326 -10.32 7.99 3.67
N LYS A 327 -11.14 8.11 2.61
CA LYS A 327 -11.27 9.35 1.81
C LYS A 327 -11.60 10.55 2.70
N VAL A 328 -12.59 10.41 3.59
CA VAL A 328 -12.98 11.49 4.52
C VAL A 328 -11.83 11.86 5.44
N MET A 329 -11.18 10.88 6.07
CA MET A 329 -10.05 11.14 6.95
C MET A 329 -8.89 11.86 6.22
N ARG A 330 -8.66 11.53 4.94
CA ARG A 330 -7.68 12.22 4.09
C ARG A 330 -8.08 13.67 3.80
N ILE A 331 -9.35 13.93 3.48
CA ILE A 331 -9.88 15.31 3.32
C ILE A 331 -9.69 16.10 4.62
N LEU A 332 -10.08 15.52 5.76
CA LEU A 332 -9.97 16.15 7.08
C LEU A 332 -8.52 16.49 7.45
N ALA A 333 -7.58 15.56 7.21
CA ALA A 333 -6.17 15.75 7.48
C ALA A 333 -5.55 16.83 6.58
N SER A 334 -5.95 16.90 5.31
CA SER A 334 -5.52 17.96 4.38
C SER A 334 -6.03 19.33 4.82
N LEU A 335 -7.35 19.46 5.05
CA LEU A 335 -7.99 20.71 5.47
C LEU A 335 -7.34 21.30 6.74
N ILE A 336 -7.14 20.48 7.77
CA ILE A 336 -6.56 20.97 9.02
C ILE A 336 -5.06 21.31 8.87
N SER A 337 -4.34 20.58 8.02
CA SER A 337 -2.94 20.90 7.70
C SER A 337 -2.80 22.22 6.95
N ASN A 338 -3.83 22.59 6.15
CA ASN A 338 -3.94 23.87 5.47
C ASN A 338 -4.53 25.00 6.34
N GLY A 339 -4.76 24.75 7.63
CA GLY A 339 -5.22 25.76 8.59
C GLY A 339 -6.75 25.95 8.64
N TYR A 340 -7.54 24.98 8.16
CA TYR A 340 -8.99 24.98 8.37
C TYR A 340 -9.35 24.88 9.87
N ASN A 341 -10.53 25.37 10.25
CA ASN A 341 -10.99 25.39 11.63
C ASN A 341 -11.04 23.97 12.24
N PRO A 342 -10.32 23.70 13.35
CA PRO A 342 -10.27 22.37 13.96
C PRO A 342 -11.61 21.86 14.51
N LYS A 343 -12.53 22.74 14.95
CA LYS A 343 -13.78 22.33 15.60
C LYS A 343 -14.67 21.40 14.73
N PRO A 344 -15.06 21.80 13.50
CA PRO A 344 -15.83 20.93 12.62
C PRO A 344 -15.07 19.66 12.21
N ILE A 345 -13.74 19.76 12.01
CA ILE A 345 -12.87 18.62 11.68
C ILE A 345 -12.95 17.55 12.76
N LEU A 346 -12.77 17.95 14.03
CA LEU A 346 -12.79 17.04 15.17
C LEU A 346 -14.15 16.38 15.38
N ARG A 347 -15.23 17.13 15.17
CA ARG A 347 -16.60 16.59 15.23
C ARG A 347 -16.77 15.48 14.20
N LEU A 348 -16.46 15.74 12.93
CA LEU A 348 -16.63 14.74 11.87
C LEU A 348 -15.67 13.56 12.04
N ARG A 349 -14.40 13.81 12.41
CA ARG A 349 -13.42 12.76 12.71
C ARG A 349 -13.95 11.79 13.79
N ASN A 350 -14.58 12.29 14.84
CA ASN A 350 -15.10 11.44 15.92
C ASN A 350 -16.25 10.55 15.44
N VAL A 351 -17.14 11.08 14.59
CA VAL A 351 -18.21 10.30 13.94
C VAL A 351 -17.61 9.18 13.09
N ILE A 352 -16.61 9.49 12.25
CA ILE A 352 -15.93 8.49 11.43
C ILE A 352 -15.21 7.46 12.31
N SER A 353 -14.51 7.89 13.36
CA SER A 353 -13.86 6.99 14.31
C SER A 353 -14.86 6.04 14.98
N GLU A 354 -16.07 6.49 15.29
CA GLU A 354 -17.13 5.66 15.87
C GLU A 354 -17.67 4.63 14.85
N MET A 355 -17.85 5.04 13.59
CA MET A 355 -18.22 4.13 12.49
C MET A 355 -17.20 3.00 12.32
N ASN A 356 -15.90 3.34 12.34
CA ASN A 356 -14.81 2.35 12.24
C ASN A 356 -14.88 1.29 13.35
N THR A 357 -15.33 1.67 14.57
CA THR A 357 -15.43 0.74 15.71
C THR A 357 -16.71 -0.11 15.72
N SER A 358 -17.76 0.33 15.02
CA SER A 358 -19.09 -0.29 15.05
C SER A 358 -19.40 -1.14 13.82
N MET A 359 -18.70 -0.94 12.70
CA MET A 359 -18.92 -1.71 11.47
C MET A 359 -18.32 -3.12 11.51
N PRO A 360 -18.99 -4.14 10.92
CA PRO A 360 -18.41 -5.45 10.70
C PRO A 360 -17.13 -5.35 9.85
N LYS A 361 -16.10 -6.12 10.22
CA LYS A 361 -14.77 -6.08 9.60
C LYS A 361 -14.66 -6.78 8.24
N LEU A 362 -15.72 -6.69 7.43
CA LEU A 362 -15.77 -6.71 5.95
C LEU A 362 -17.25 -6.88 5.51
N ILE A 363 -17.84 -5.83 4.94
CA ILE A 363 -18.99 -5.91 4.04
C ILE A 363 -18.46 -5.56 2.63
N ILE A 364 -19.21 -5.88 1.58
CA ILE A 364 -18.95 -5.48 0.18
C ILE A 364 -18.39 -4.04 0.16
N GLY A 365 -17.15 -3.88 -0.31
CA GLY A 365 -16.42 -2.62 -0.32
C GLY A 365 -15.35 -2.68 -1.39
N SER A 366 -14.97 -1.56 -1.98
CA SER A 366 -13.96 -1.56 -3.04
C SER A 366 -13.29 -0.20 -3.10
N VAL A 367 -12.06 -0.17 -3.62
CA VAL A 367 -11.47 1.11 -3.98
C VAL A 367 -12.18 1.75 -5.18
N ASN A 368 -13.05 1.01 -5.85
CA ASN A 368 -13.90 1.50 -6.93
C ASN A 368 -15.06 2.33 -6.39
N ASP A 369 -15.46 3.34 -7.16
CA ASP A 369 -16.65 4.11 -6.80
C ASP A 369 -17.90 3.34 -7.27
N GLY A 370 -18.90 3.25 -6.38
CA GLY A 370 -20.19 2.60 -6.60
C GLY A 370 -20.34 1.19 -5.99
N LEU A 371 -21.48 0.98 -5.32
CA LEU A 371 -21.86 -0.22 -4.54
C LEU A 371 -21.80 -1.58 -5.28
N ASN A 372 -21.74 -1.60 -6.62
CA ASN A 372 -21.85 -2.82 -7.43
C ASN A 372 -20.65 -3.10 -8.34
N ARG A 373 -19.57 -2.32 -8.28
CA ARG A 373 -18.42 -2.47 -9.19
C ARG A 373 -17.17 -3.02 -8.52
N GLY A 374 -17.32 -3.52 -7.29
CA GLY A 374 -16.26 -4.03 -6.43
C GLY A 374 -16.24 -5.54 -6.25
N GLY A 375 -15.15 -6.06 -5.71
CA GLY A 375 -15.09 -7.45 -5.26
C GLY A 375 -16.04 -7.71 -4.09
N LYS A 376 -16.72 -8.86 -4.10
CA LYS A 376 -17.43 -9.34 -2.90
C LYS A 376 -16.39 -9.89 -1.93
N TRP A 377 -16.27 -9.25 -0.77
CA TRP A 377 -15.40 -9.71 0.31
C TRP A 377 -16.16 -10.60 1.27
N HIS A 378 -15.50 -11.64 1.76
CA HIS A 378 -16.07 -12.45 2.82
C HIS A 378 -16.05 -11.66 4.13
N PRO A 379 -17.18 -11.60 4.85
CA PRO A 379 -17.21 -11.01 6.17
C PRO A 379 -16.22 -11.73 7.08
N MET A 380 -15.25 -10.98 7.61
CA MET A 380 -14.43 -11.44 8.71
C MET A 380 -15.02 -10.94 10.01
N PHE A 381 -15.36 -11.89 10.88
CA PHE A 381 -15.66 -11.60 12.27
C PHE A 381 -14.33 -11.58 13.02
N SER A 382 -13.88 -10.42 13.47
CA SER A 382 -12.93 -10.42 14.59
C SER A 382 -13.67 -10.74 15.88
N GLY A 383 -12.92 -11.15 16.90
CA GLY A 383 -13.41 -11.21 18.26
C GLY A 383 -13.88 -9.86 18.83
N GLU A 384 -14.18 -9.90 20.12
CA GLU A 384 -14.97 -8.97 20.95
C GLU A 384 -14.37 -7.54 21.15
N THR A 385 -13.48 -7.10 20.27
CA THR A 385 -12.71 -5.85 20.39
C THR A 385 -13.35 -4.69 19.59
N LYS A 386 -13.79 -3.65 20.30
CA LYS A 386 -14.26 -2.35 19.74
C LYS A 386 -13.11 -1.46 19.23
N GLU A 387 -12.01 -2.05 18.77
CA GLU A 387 -10.81 -1.33 18.34
C GLU A 387 -10.70 -1.24 16.82
N TRP A 388 -9.87 -0.31 16.34
CA TRP A 388 -9.41 -0.26 14.95
C TRP A 388 -8.68 -1.56 14.61
N GLU A 389 -9.38 -2.55 14.07
CA GLU A 389 -8.72 -3.73 13.52
C GLU A 389 -8.86 -3.73 12.01
N THR A 390 -7.70 -3.59 11.36
CA THR A 390 -7.54 -3.91 9.96
C THR A 390 -7.92 -5.39 9.75
N PRO A 391 -8.79 -5.72 8.80
CA PRO A 391 -9.03 -7.10 8.39
C PRO A 391 -7.70 -7.87 8.24
N ASN A 392 -7.66 -9.15 8.63
CA ASN A 392 -6.49 -10.00 8.42
C ASN A 392 -6.05 -9.92 6.95
N ASN A 393 -4.76 -9.66 6.71
CA ASN A 393 -4.20 -9.49 5.37
C ASN A 393 -4.73 -8.26 4.59
N SER A 394 -4.99 -7.14 5.27
CA SER A 394 -5.24 -5.82 4.64
C SER A 394 -4.19 -4.79 5.05
N VAL A 395 -4.10 -3.67 4.33
CA VAL A 395 -3.24 -2.54 4.69
C VAL A 395 -4.09 -1.27 4.67
N MET A 396 -4.34 -0.65 5.82
CA MET A 396 -5.16 0.56 5.92
C MET A 396 -4.50 1.56 6.91
N PRO A 397 -4.01 2.72 6.44
CA PRO A 397 -3.12 3.57 7.23
C PRO A 397 -3.91 4.61 8.06
N PHE A 398 -5.02 4.22 8.68
CA PHE A 398 -5.86 5.15 9.44
C PHE A 398 -5.11 5.83 10.59
N GLY A 399 -4.33 5.07 11.37
CA GLY A 399 -3.55 5.64 12.48
C GLY A 399 -2.53 6.69 12.02
N ARG A 400 -2.00 6.56 10.80
CA ARG A 400 -1.08 7.54 10.20
C ARG A 400 -1.79 8.85 9.87
N VAL A 401 -3.02 8.78 9.36
CA VAL A 401 -3.84 9.94 8.99
C VAL A 401 -4.40 10.64 10.23
N ASP A 402 -4.88 9.84 11.18
CA ASP A 402 -5.45 10.34 12.44
C ASP A 402 -4.41 11.10 13.29
N LEU A 403 -3.17 10.60 13.33
CA LEU A 403 -2.06 11.30 13.95
C LEU A 403 -1.86 12.71 13.38
N GLU A 404 -2.03 12.92 12.08
CA GLU A 404 -1.81 14.23 11.45
C GLU A 404 -2.93 15.21 11.74
N ILE A 405 -4.16 14.71 11.90
CA ILE A 405 -5.25 15.53 12.43
C ILE A 405 -4.89 15.99 13.84
N TRP A 406 -4.45 15.08 14.71
CA TRP A 406 -4.04 15.42 16.08
C TRP A 406 -2.91 16.47 16.13
N LEU A 407 -1.87 16.29 15.31
CA LEU A 407 -0.70 17.19 15.30
C LEU A 407 -1.08 18.66 15.01
N ASN A 408 -2.19 18.89 14.30
CA ASN A 408 -2.68 20.22 13.95
C ASN A 408 -3.83 20.70 14.87
N THR A 409 -4.00 20.10 16.05
CA THR A 409 -5.04 20.47 17.03
C THR A 409 -4.43 20.77 18.40
N ASP A 410 -5.13 21.51 19.26
CA ASP A 410 -4.69 21.78 20.64
C ASP A 410 -5.05 20.67 21.64
N LEU A 411 -5.36 19.48 21.13
CA LEU A 411 -5.71 18.34 21.95
C LEU A 411 -4.45 17.75 22.60
N GLY A 412 -4.58 17.34 23.86
CA GLY A 412 -3.51 16.63 24.54
C GLY A 412 -3.34 15.19 24.03
N VAL A 413 -2.32 14.52 24.56
CA VAL A 413 -1.92 13.16 24.17
C VAL A 413 -3.01 12.12 24.50
N GLU A 414 -3.90 12.44 25.44
CA GLU A 414 -5.14 11.72 25.75
C GLU A 414 -5.98 11.37 24.51
N PHE A 415 -5.96 12.24 23.49
CA PHE A 415 -6.72 12.08 22.27
C PHE A 415 -6.15 10.98 21.34
N LEU A 416 -4.87 10.63 21.49
CA LEU A 416 -4.21 9.54 20.79
C LEU A 416 -4.45 8.16 21.45
N GLY A 417 -5.46 8.05 22.33
CA GLY A 417 -5.80 6.80 23.02
C GLY A 417 -4.88 6.45 24.19
N LEU A 418 -4.09 7.41 24.68
CA LEU A 418 -3.21 7.24 25.83
C LEU A 418 -3.86 7.67 27.17
N ASP A 419 -5.13 8.08 27.17
CA ASP A 419 -5.80 8.47 28.40
C ASP A 419 -6.27 7.27 29.23
N THR A 420 -5.74 7.16 30.44
CA THR A 420 -6.20 6.22 31.47
C THR A 420 -7.57 6.55 32.03
N ASN A 421 -8.10 7.75 31.80
CA ASN A 421 -9.39 8.24 32.32
C ASN A 421 -10.54 8.11 31.31
N ASN A 422 -10.29 7.72 30.06
CA ASN A 422 -11.36 7.46 29.11
C ASN A 422 -12.10 6.17 29.50
N ALA A 423 -13.25 6.31 30.17
CA ALA A 423 -14.07 5.19 30.64
C ALA A 423 -14.57 4.26 29.51
N SER A 424 -14.57 4.74 28.26
CA SER A 424 -14.85 3.98 27.04
C SER A 424 -13.69 3.08 26.60
N ILE A 425 -12.46 3.36 27.04
CA ILE A 425 -11.23 2.55 26.86
C ILE A 425 -10.93 1.78 28.16
N ARG A 426 -11.95 1.43 28.94
CA ARG A 426 -11.85 0.27 29.83
C ARG A 426 -12.15 -0.98 28.99
N PRO A 427 -11.15 -1.75 28.55
CA PRO A 427 -11.44 -3.04 27.94
C PRO A 427 -12.15 -3.89 29.01
N ARG A 428 -13.32 -4.44 28.67
CA ARG A 428 -13.95 -5.53 29.42
C ARG A 428 -13.10 -6.83 29.42
N TYR A 429 -11.83 -6.75 29.01
CA TYR A 429 -10.82 -7.80 29.01
C TYR A 429 -9.59 -7.37 29.81
N ALA A 430 -9.77 -6.99 31.07
CA ALA A 430 -8.71 -7.00 32.08
C ALA A 430 -8.26 -8.45 32.40
N ILE A 431 -7.95 -9.24 31.37
CA ILE A 431 -7.21 -10.49 31.46
C ILE A 431 -5.84 -10.23 30.85
N ARG A 432 -4.87 -9.88 31.70
CA ARG A 432 -3.42 -10.13 31.57
C ARG A 432 -2.80 -10.09 30.15
N LYS A 433 -3.02 -9.05 29.35
CA LYS A 433 -2.25 -8.80 28.11
C LYS A 433 -1.28 -7.64 28.29
N HIS A 434 -0.12 -7.72 27.66
CA HIS A 434 0.92 -6.68 27.71
C HIS A 434 0.49 -5.43 26.93
N LEU A 435 1.00 -4.24 27.29
CA LEU A 435 0.57 -2.98 26.68
C LEU A 435 0.89 -2.95 25.17
N GLY A 436 2.04 -3.53 24.77
CA GLY A 436 2.42 -3.68 23.36
C GLY A 436 1.59 -4.69 22.56
N GLU A 437 0.69 -5.45 23.21
CA GLU A 437 -0.29 -6.32 22.54
C GLU A 437 -1.59 -5.57 22.21
N ASN A 438 -1.77 -4.33 22.73
CA ASN A 438 -2.90 -3.48 22.37
C ASN A 438 -2.72 -2.90 20.96
N GLY A 439 -3.73 -3.04 20.10
CA GLY A 439 -3.67 -2.61 18.71
C GLY A 439 -3.54 -1.08 18.55
N VAL A 440 -4.19 -0.32 19.42
CA VAL A 440 -4.14 1.16 19.44
C VAL A 440 -2.74 1.65 19.77
N ILE A 441 -2.14 1.13 20.83
CA ILE A 441 -0.77 1.51 21.25
C ILE A 441 0.23 1.16 20.15
N ARG A 442 0.11 -0.01 19.52
CA ARG A 442 0.98 -0.41 18.41
C ARG A 442 0.84 0.52 17.21
N ASN A 443 -0.39 0.87 16.83
CA ASN A 443 -0.66 1.77 15.72
C ASN A 443 -0.12 3.17 16.00
N LEU A 444 -0.26 3.66 17.24
CA LEU A 444 0.30 4.93 17.68
C LEU A 444 1.83 4.93 17.60
N LEU A 445 2.47 3.90 18.14
CA LEU A 445 3.93 3.71 18.10
C LEU A 445 4.44 3.71 16.64
N THR A 446 3.77 2.96 15.77
CA THR A 446 4.10 2.85 14.35
C THR A 446 3.90 4.17 13.61
N ALA A 447 2.75 4.82 13.79
CA ALA A 447 2.41 6.09 13.16
C ALA A 447 3.36 7.21 13.58
N THR A 448 3.66 7.31 14.89
CA THR A 448 4.53 8.35 15.46
C THR A 448 5.95 8.22 14.95
N LEU A 449 6.55 7.03 15.02
CA LEU A 449 7.94 6.83 14.58
C LEU A 449 8.07 6.95 13.07
N SER A 450 7.07 6.51 12.31
CA SER A 450 7.02 6.75 10.87
C SER A 450 6.95 8.24 10.56
N ALA A 451 6.02 8.97 11.19
CA ALA A 451 5.85 10.40 10.99
C ALA A 451 7.14 11.16 11.35
N ALA A 452 7.81 10.80 12.45
CA ALA A 452 9.05 11.42 12.90
C ALA A 452 10.24 11.22 11.94
N ASN A 453 10.15 10.24 11.03
CA ASN A 453 11.15 10.04 9.98
C ASN A 453 10.90 10.89 8.72
N THR A 454 9.72 11.49 8.60
CA THR A 454 9.33 12.37 7.49
C THR A 454 9.40 13.84 7.92
N VAL A 455 9.64 14.73 6.97
CA VAL A 455 9.67 16.20 7.17
C VAL A 455 8.62 16.85 6.28
N GLY A 456 8.31 18.12 6.58
CA GLY A 456 7.46 18.96 5.73
C GLY A 456 6.21 19.49 6.43
N ARG A 457 6.05 19.26 7.75
CA ARG A 457 4.95 19.86 8.51
C ARG A 457 5.29 21.28 8.95
N ASN A 458 4.28 22.01 9.43
CA ASN A 458 4.49 23.30 10.09
C ASN A 458 5.27 23.13 11.42
N GLY A 459 5.84 24.23 11.92
CA GLY A 459 6.73 24.19 13.10
C GLY A 459 6.04 23.70 14.38
N ILE A 460 4.75 24.00 14.56
CA ILE A 460 3.98 23.57 15.74
C ILE A 460 3.76 22.06 15.71
N ALA A 461 3.35 21.52 14.56
CA ALA A 461 3.15 20.09 14.35
C ALA A 461 4.48 19.31 14.49
N GLU A 462 5.59 19.81 13.93
CA GLU A 462 6.91 19.18 14.12
C GLU A 462 7.34 19.16 15.59
N GLN A 463 7.08 20.24 16.33
CA GLN A 463 7.38 20.29 17.77
C GLN A 463 6.53 19.30 18.56
N LYS A 464 5.22 19.23 18.30
CA LYS A 464 4.31 18.24 18.93
C LYS A 464 4.72 16.81 18.63
N LEU A 465 5.07 16.52 17.37
CA LEU A 465 5.55 15.21 16.95
C LEU A 465 6.86 14.83 17.63
N THR A 466 7.80 15.78 17.74
CA THR A 466 9.06 15.58 18.44
C THR A 466 8.80 15.24 19.91
N ASN A 467 7.99 16.03 20.60
CA ASN A 467 7.63 15.78 22.00
C ASN A 467 6.95 14.42 22.19
N LEU A 468 6.02 14.06 21.29
CA LEU A 468 5.35 12.76 21.31
C LEU A 468 6.35 11.62 21.09
N ALA A 469 7.23 11.74 20.09
CA ALA A 469 8.25 10.74 19.80
C ALA A 469 9.22 10.58 20.98
N GLU A 470 9.66 11.66 21.62
CA GLU A 470 10.46 11.60 22.86
C GLU A 470 9.72 10.90 24.00
N SER A 471 8.42 11.17 24.14
CA SER A 471 7.58 10.54 25.17
C SER A 471 7.50 9.02 25.01
N LEU A 472 7.60 8.48 23.79
CA LEU A 472 7.61 7.03 23.56
C LEU A 472 8.81 6.34 24.22
N TYR A 473 9.93 7.04 24.36
CA TYR A 473 11.15 6.52 24.96
C TYR A 473 11.25 6.83 26.46
N THR A 474 10.54 7.86 26.94
CA THR A 474 10.68 8.37 28.31
C THR A 474 9.51 8.07 29.22
N ASN A 475 8.30 7.86 28.67
CA ASN A 475 7.10 7.61 29.45
C ASN A 475 7.18 6.24 30.15
N PRO A 476 7.09 6.18 31.49
CA PRO A 476 7.11 4.93 32.27
C PRO A 476 6.11 3.88 31.80
N LEU A 477 4.92 4.28 31.33
CA LEU A 477 3.91 3.33 30.87
C LEU A 477 4.36 2.55 29.62
N ILE A 478 5.17 3.17 28.77
CA ILE A 478 5.64 2.59 27.50
C ILE A 478 7.02 1.94 27.70
N ASN A 479 7.95 2.67 28.33
CA ASN A 479 9.34 2.23 28.45
C ASN A 479 9.58 1.21 29.60
N THR A 480 8.52 0.79 30.30
CA THR A 480 8.55 -0.35 31.22
C THR A 480 7.75 -1.56 30.73
N ASP A 481 7.09 -1.47 29.56
CA ASP A 481 6.48 -2.62 28.91
C ASP A 481 7.50 -3.29 27.97
N PRO A 482 7.76 -4.61 28.11
CA PRO A 482 8.82 -5.27 27.35
C PRO A 482 8.54 -5.33 25.84
N PHE A 483 7.28 -5.38 25.41
CA PHE A 483 6.91 -5.44 23.99
C PHE A 483 7.00 -4.05 23.35
N CYS A 484 6.56 -3.01 24.06
CA CYS A 484 6.77 -1.63 23.63
C CYS A 484 8.27 -1.31 23.52
N CYS A 485 9.07 -1.77 24.49
CA CYS A 485 10.52 -1.57 24.45
C CYS A 485 11.21 -2.33 23.33
N GLU A 486 10.77 -3.54 22.99
CA GLU A 486 11.32 -4.25 21.83
C GLU A 486 11.17 -3.43 20.54
N PHE A 487 10.02 -2.76 20.39
CA PHE A 487 9.77 -1.86 19.28
C PHE A 487 10.61 -0.58 19.37
N THR A 488 10.61 0.14 20.50
CA THR A 488 11.36 1.41 20.61
C THR A 488 12.87 1.20 20.49
N VAL A 489 13.41 0.13 21.09
CA VAL A 489 14.84 -0.26 20.96
C VAL A 489 15.20 -0.47 19.50
N TYR A 490 14.40 -1.23 18.75
CA TYR A 490 14.66 -1.50 17.34
C TYR A 490 14.73 -0.21 16.50
N HIS A 491 13.91 0.79 16.83
CA HIS A 491 13.85 2.07 16.14
C HIS A 491 14.90 3.10 16.55
N LEU A 492 15.73 2.83 17.57
CA LEU A 492 16.84 3.73 17.95
C LEU A 492 17.81 4.01 16.80
N SER A 493 17.88 3.13 15.79
CA SER A 493 18.73 3.28 14.62
C SER A 493 18.26 4.34 13.62
N VAL A 494 16.98 4.71 13.66
CA VAL A 494 16.37 5.67 12.71
C VAL A 494 15.70 6.86 13.38
N ALA A 495 15.37 6.75 14.67
CA ALA A 495 14.68 7.80 15.39
C ALA A 495 15.59 9.03 15.60
N ARG A 496 15.16 10.19 15.07
CA ARG A 496 15.86 11.47 15.23
C ARG A 496 15.95 11.93 16.69
N VAL A 497 14.99 11.50 17.50
CA VAL A 497 14.90 11.78 18.94
C VAL A 497 15.79 10.88 19.79
N ALA A 498 16.50 9.89 19.23
CA ALA A 498 17.34 8.95 19.98
C ALA A 498 18.65 9.57 20.49
N THR A 499 18.56 10.65 21.25
CA THR A 499 19.71 11.31 21.88
C THR A 499 20.24 10.49 23.07
N LYS A 500 21.49 10.75 23.48
CA LYS A 500 22.12 10.05 24.62
C LYS A 500 21.29 10.15 25.92
N PRO A 501 20.70 11.30 26.31
CA PRO A 501 19.80 11.38 27.46
C PRO A 501 18.59 10.45 27.32
N ILE A 502 17.92 10.45 26.16
CA ILE A 502 16.72 9.65 25.91
C ILE A 502 17.04 8.15 25.96
N ILE A 503 18.16 7.74 25.36
CA ILE A 503 18.65 6.35 25.45
C ILE A 503 18.91 5.96 26.90
N ASN A 504 19.46 6.86 27.73
CA ASN A 504 19.70 6.56 29.14
C ASN A 504 18.39 6.36 29.91
N THR A 505 17.37 7.20 29.66
CA THR A 505 16.05 7.05 30.29
C THR A 505 15.37 5.75 29.86
N LEU A 506 15.46 5.36 28.58
CA LEU A 506 14.99 4.05 28.11
C LEU A 506 15.70 2.90 28.82
N ILE A 507 17.02 2.97 28.99
CA ILE A 507 17.80 1.94 29.71
C ILE A 507 17.35 1.84 31.17
N GLU A 508 17.07 2.97 31.82
CA GLU A 508 16.54 3.01 33.19
C GLU A 508 15.14 2.39 33.26
N GLY A 509 14.26 2.71 32.31
CA GLY A 509 12.94 2.08 32.17
C GLY A 509 13.04 0.56 32.02
N ILE A 510 13.90 0.06 31.13
CA ILE A 510 14.16 -1.37 30.93
C ILE A 510 14.66 -2.05 32.21
N MET A 511 15.58 -1.42 32.94
CA MET A 511 16.07 -1.96 34.20
C MET A 511 14.99 -1.98 35.30
N GLY A 512 14.12 -0.96 35.33
CA GLY A 512 13.02 -0.82 36.26
C GLY A 512 11.82 -1.75 36.03
N MET A 513 11.76 -2.46 34.89
CA MET A 513 10.65 -3.36 34.57
C MET A 513 10.43 -4.46 35.62
N ALA A 514 9.19 -4.76 35.96
CA ALA A 514 8.82 -5.90 36.80
C ALA A 514 8.68 -7.19 35.97
N VAL A 515 9.76 -7.61 35.28
CA VAL A 515 9.79 -8.81 34.42
C VAL A 515 11.05 -9.64 34.68
N ALA A 516 11.06 -10.90 34.21
CA ALA A 516 12.19 -11.80 34.30
C ALA A 516 13.48 -11.16 33.74
N ALA A 517 14.62 -11.43 34.37
CA ALA A 517 15.89 -10.76 34.06
C ALA A 517 16.31 -10.95 32.60
N TRP A 518 15.99 -12.10 32.00
CA TRP A 518 16.32 -12.41 30.61
C TRP A 518 15.65 -11.48 29.59
N LYS A 519 14.42 -11.01 29.86
CA LYS A 519 13.74 -10.05 28.98
C LYS A 519 14.48 -8.72 28.97
N LYS A 520 14.91 -8.25 30.15
CA LYS A 520 15.73 -7.04 30.30
C LYS A 520 17.06 -7.18 29.57
N ALA A 521 17.73 -8.32 29.75
CA ALA A 521 19.00 -8.59 29.06
C ALA A 521 18.84 -8.61 27.54
N ALA A 522 17.81 -9.28 27.00
CA ALA A 522 17.55 -9.32 25.56
C ALA A 522 17.35 -7.91 24.97
N LEU A 523 16.56 -7.06 25.64
CA LEU A 523 16.34 -5.67 25.21
C LEU A 523 17.62 -4.82 25.28
N LEU A 524 18.39 -4.92 26.38
CA LEU A 524 19.64 -4.19 26.54
C LEU A 524 20.72 -4.65 25.56
N VAL A 525 20.75 -5.94 25.20
CA VAL A 525 21.60 -6.46 24.13
C VAL A 525 21.25 -5.80 22.79
N GLY A 526 19.96 -5.62 22.49
CA GLY A 526 19.49 -4.84 21.33
C GLY A 526 19.97 -3.38 21.38
N VAL A 527 19.89 -2.72 22.54
CA VAL A 527 20.42 -1.34 22.71
C VAL A 527 21.93 -1.28 22.45
N VAL A 528 22.70 -2.27 22.92
CA VAL A 528 24.15 -2.33 22.69
C VAL A 528 24.47 -2.61 21.23
N ASP A 529 23.72 -3.49 20.55
CA ASP A 529 23.88 -3.73 19.12
C ASP A 529 23.69 -2.45 18.31
N ILE A 530 22.63 -1.68 18.61
CA ILE A 530 22.26 -0.49 17.83
C ILE A 530 23.09 0.75 18.19
N THR A 531 23.35 1.00 19.47
CA THR A 531 23.95 2.28 19.93
C THR A 531 25.33 2.13 20.56
N ASN A 532 25.73 0.91 20.90
CA ASN A 532 26.93 0.62 21.69
C ASN A 532 27.03 1.43 23.02
N SER A 533 25.88 1.77 23.61
CA SER A 533 25.81 2.59 24.83
C SER A 533 26.59 1.99 26.00
N SER A 534 27.48 2.78 26.61
CA SER A 534 28.24 2.38 27.80
C SER A 534 27.35 2.13 29.00
N ARG A 535 26.24 2.87 29.14
CA ARG A 535 25.28 2.69 30.24
C ARG A 535 24.52 1.37 30.08
N ALA A 536 24.13 1.01 28.86
CA ALA A 536 23.49 -0.28 28.57
C ALA A 536 24.45 -1.45 28.87
N ARG A 537 25.73 -1.30 28.53
CA ARG A 537 26.78 -2.29 28.88
C ARG A 537 26.94 -2.45 30.40
N ILE A 538 26.97 -1.36 31.16
CA ILE A 538 27.03 -1.42 32.62
C ILE A 538 25.77 -2.10 33.20
N ALA A 539 24.59 -1.80 32.66
CA ALA A 539 23.34 -2.43 33.05
C ALA A 539 23.35 -3.95 32.79
N LEU A 540 23.81 -4.39 31.61
CA LEU A 540 24.02 -5.81 31.28
C LEU A 540 24.97 -6.50 32.25
N LYS A 541 26.09 -5.85 32.59
CA LYS A 541 27.05 -6.40 33.56
C LYS A 541 26.40 -6.66 34.93
N ARG A 542 25.47 -5.81 35.36
CA ARG A 542 24.73 -6.00 36.62
C ARG A 542 23.76 -7.19 36.54
N LEU A 543 23.13 -7.41 35.39
CA LEU A 543 22.22 -8.53 35.16
C LEU A 543 22.95 -9.88 34.98
N ALA A 544 24.22 -9.88 34.55
CA ALA A 544 24.96 -11.12 34.30
C ALA A 544 25.08 -12.04 35.53
N SER A 545 24.97 -11.48 36.73
CA SER A 545 25.01 -12.20 38.02
C SER A 545 23.64 -12.62 38.54
N ASP A 546 22.57 -12.40 37.77
CA ASP A 546 21.23 -12.82 38.15
C ASP A 546 21.10 -14.35 38.10
N LYS A 547 20.35 -14.92 39.06
CA LYS A 547 20.15 -16.37 39.19
C LYS A 547 19.29 -16.94 38.06
N ASP A 548 18.56 -16.09 37.35
CA ASP A 548 17.73 -16.48 36.21
C ASP A 548 18.55 -16.95 34.99
N PHE A 549 19.87 -16.68 34.94
CA PHE A 549 20.72 -17.01 33.80
C PHE A 549 21.56 -18.27 34.01
N THR A 550 21.70 -19.05 32.93
CA THR A 550 22.68 -20.13 32.85
C THR A 550 24.11 -19.59 32.73
N VAL A 551 25.12 -20.40 33.06
CA VAL A 551 26.55 -20.03 32.90
C VAL A 551 26.87 -19.57 31.47
N SER A 552 26.25 -20.22 30.48
CA SER A 552 26.40 -19.87 29.06
C SER A 552 25.81 -18.49 28.74
N GLU A 553 24.59 -18.21 29.23
CA GLU A 553 23.95 -16.90 29.07
C GLU A 553 24.76 -15.80 29.78
N SER A 554 25.15 -16.00 31.04
CA SER A 554 25.96 -15.04 31.80
C SER A 554 27.31 -14.77 31.16
N SER A 555 27.98 -15.78 30.60
CA SER A 555 29.24 -15.61 29.87
C SER A 555 29.06 -14.74 28.63
N LYS A 556 28.00 -14.96 27.85
CA LYS A 556 27.68 -14.14 26.68
C LYS A 556 27.29 -12.71 27.05
N ILE A 557 26.46 -12.52 28.07
CA ILE A 557 26.11 -11.19 28.59
C ILE A 557 27.37 -10.44 29.07
N ASN A 558 28.29 -11.15 29.74
CA ASN A 558 29.58 -10.57 30.14
C ASN A 558 30.44 -10.19 28.93
N ALA A 559 30.53 -11.04 27.91
CA ALA A 559 31.26 -10.72 26.68
C ALA A 559 30.70 -9.45 26.01
N ILE A 560 29.38 -9.32 25.90
CA ILE A 560 28.71 -8.15 25.32
C ILE A 560 28.91 -6.91 26.20
N SER A 561 28.80 -7.02 27.52
CA SER A 561 29.01 -5.87 28.42
C SER A 561 30.45 -5.34 28.35
N ILE A 562 31.45 -6.22 28.22
CA ILE A 562 32.87 -5.84 28.17
C ILE A 562 33.26 -5.35 26.78
N ALA A 563 32.94 -6.09 25.71
CA ALA A 563 33.40 -5.75 24.36
C ALA A 563 32.43 -4.88 23.57
N GLY A 564 31.19 -4.69 24.04
CA GLY A 564 30.16 -3.92 23.34
C GLY A 564 29.83 -4.54 21.98
N ARG A 565 29.60 -3.70 20.97
CA ARG A 565 29.31 -4.14 19.59
C ARG A 565 30.39 -5.07 19.00
N ARG A 566 31.66 -4.90 19.38
CA ARG A 566 32.77 -5.76 18.89
C ARG A 566 32.60 -7.22 19.28
N ALA A 567 31.82 -7.53 20.32
CA ALA A 567 31.51 -8.91 20.68
C ALA A 567 30.83 -9.66 19.53
N PHE A 568 29.98 -8.96 18.77
CA PHE A 568 29.25 -9.52 17.63
C PHE A 568 30.16 -9.66 16.40
N GLU A 569 30.97 -8.64 16.14
CA GLU A 569 31.91 -8.61 15.00
C GLU A 569 32.98 -9.70 15.12
N SER A 570 33.47 -9.96 16.34
CA SER A 570 34.49 -10.97 16.61
C SER A 570 33.93 -12.39 16.80
N GLY A 571 32.62 -12.59 16.65
CA GLY A 571 31.94 -13.88 16.89
C GLY A 571 31.93 -14.36 18.35
N LYS A 572 32.31 -13.52 19.31
CA LYS A 572 32.30 -13.87 20.76
C LYS A 572 30.87 -13.92 21.32
N ALA A 573 29.97 -13.17 20.72
CA ALA A 573 28.53 -13.28 20.90
C ALA A 573 27.88 -13.30 19.52
N GLU A 574 26.81 -14.07 19.35
CA GLU A 574 26.03 -14.01 18.12
C GLU A 574 25.20 -12.73 18.10
N LYS A 575 25.07 -12.13 16.91
CA LYS A 575 24.25 -10.94 16.72
C LYS A 575 22.79 -11.28 17.02
N PRO A 576 22.06 -10.45 17.81
CA PRO A 576 20.67 -10.72 18.10
C PRO A 576 19.81 -10.51 16.85
N ASP A 577 18.89 -11.45 16.60
CA ASP A 577 17.84 -11.27 15.58
C ASP A 577 16.62 -10.59 16.20
N TRP A 578 16.02 -9.64 15.47
CA TRP A 578 14.73 -9.08 15.84
C TRP A 578 13.58 -10.00 15.38
N PRO A 579 12.51 -10.23 16.17
CA PRO A 579 12.25 -9.69 17.51
C PRO A 579 13.17 -10.26 18.60
N TYR A 580 13.79 -9.38 19.40
CA TYR A 580 14.83 -9.74 20.37
C TYR A 580 14.35 -10.69 21.46
N LEU A 581 13.14 -10.52 21.97
CA LEU A 581 12.55 -11.34 23.03
C LEU A 581 12.30 -12.77 22.51
N LYS A 582 11.67 -12.89 21.34
CA LYS A 582 11.38 -14.20 20.72
C LYS A 582 12.66 -14.93 20.30
N SER A 583 13.63 -14.20 19.73
CA SER A 583 14.93 -14.77 19.34
C SER A 583 15.70 -15.28 20.55
N TRP A 584 15.72 -14.50 21.65
CA TRP A 584 16.38 -14.93 22.89
C TRP A 584 15.72 -16.17 23.50
N GLU A 585 14.38 -16.17 23.58
CA GLU A 585 13.61 -17.28 24.12
C GLU A 585 13.81 -18.56 23.31
N ALA A 586 13.71 -18.49 21.98
CA ALA A 586 13.90 -19.64 21.10
C ALA A 586 15.30 -20.26 21.25
N LYS A 587 16.30 -19.45 21.56
CA LYS A 587 17.70 -19.87 21.61
C LYS A 587 18.14 -20.42 22.97
N TYR A 588 17.66 -19.83 24.06
CA TYR A 588 18.16 -20.16 25.40
C TYR A 588 17.11 -20.79 26.32
N ARG A 589 15.83 -20.81 25.93
CA ARG A 589 14.72 -21.24 26.80
C ARG A 589 13.84 -22.34 26.22
N ARG A 590 13.83 -22.54 24.90
CA ARG A 590 13.25 -23.74 24.27
C ARG A 590 14.29 -24.87 24.25
N ASN A 591 14.55 -25.45 25.41
CA ASN A 591 15.10 -26.80 25.58
C ASN A 591 14.56 -27.39 26.87
#